data_AF-A0A916YAL6-F1
#
_entry.id   AF-A0A916YAL6-F1
#
_cell.length_a   1.000
_cell.length_b   1.000
_cell.length_c   1.000
_cell.angle_alpha   90.00
_cell.angle_beta   90.00
_cell.angle_gamma   90.00
#
_symmetry.space_group_name_H-M   'P 1'
#
loop_
_entity.id
_entity.type
_entity.pdbx_description
1 polymer ?
#
loop_
_entity_poly.entity_id
_entity_poly.type
_entity_poly.pdbx_seq_one_letter_code
_entity_poly.pdbx_strand_id
1 'polypeptide(L)' 'MPGEILIDTHDRDVCDGVWSLLSDIAPRLGPVALMIERDDAIPPLPEMLAELDIARRVVERSCRVKAA' A
#
# COMPACT_ATOMS: atom_id res chain seq x y z
N MET A 1 -27.15 21.08 9.99
CA MET A 1 -26.13 20.36 10.77
C MET A 1 -25.05 19.92 9.80
N PRO A 2 -23.76 20.08 10.10
CA PRO A 2 -22.73 19.47 9.26
C PRO A 2 -22.96 17.95 9.25
N GLY A 3 -22.74 17.32 8.09
CA GLY A 3 -22.82 15.86 7.97
C GLY A 3 -21.75 15.14 8.80
N GLU A 4 -21.76 13.82 8.76
CA GLU A 4 -20.73 13.00 9.40
C GLU A 4 -19.35 13.30 8.80
N ILE A 5 -18.36 13.53 9.68
CA ILE A 5 -16.97 13.76 9.29
C ILE A 5 -16.21 12.45 9.48
N LEU A 6 -15.64 11.96 8.39
CA LEU A 6 -14.72 10.82 8.40
C LEU A 6 -13.29 11.36 8.37
N ILE A 7 -12.46 10.89 9.28
CA ILE A 7 -11.03 11.25 9.36
C ILE A 7 -10.25 10.03 8.89
N ASP A 8 -9.42 10.23 7.87
CA ASP A 8 -8.54 9.20 7.33
C ASP A 8 -7.16 9.34 8.00
N THR A 9 -6.98 8.62 9.11
CA THR A 9 -5.82 8.75 10.00
C THR A 9 -4.60 7.96 9.55
N HIS A 10 -4.76 7.04 8.58
CA HIS A 10 -3.71 6.11 8.15
C HIS A 10 -2.96 5.43 9.32
N ASP A 11 -3.64 5.10 10.41
CA ASP A 11 -3.05 4.70 11.70
C ASP A 11 -2.95 3.17 11.89
N ARG A 12 -3.14 2.40 10.81
CA ARG A 12 -3.24 0.94 10.83
C ARG A 12 -2.60 0.30 9.60
N ASP A 13 -2.12 -0.92 9.78
CA ASP A 13 -1.62 -1.75 8.68
C ASP A 13 -2.55 -1.69 7.46
N VAL A 14 -1.93 -1.61 6.28
CA VAL A 14 -2.62 -1.58 4.99
C VAL A 14 -3.44 -2.86 4.85
N CYS A 15 -4.74 -2.71 4.61
CA CYS A 15 -5.65 -3.84 4.53
C CYS A 15 -5.50 -4.62 3.22
N ASP A 16 -5.92 -5.89 3.23
CA ASP A 16 -5.84 -6.81 2.09
C ASP A 16 -6.51 -6.27 0.81
N GLY A 17 -7.56 -5.46 0.95
CA GLY A 17 -8.24 -4.83 -0.17
C GLY A 17 -7.34 -3.84 -0.92
N VAL A 18 -6.51 -3.07 -0.21
CA VAL A 18 -5.56 -2.12 -0.81
C VAL A 18 -4.41 -2.86 -1.47
N TRP A 19 -3.93 -3.96 -0.87
CA TRP A 19 -2.92 -4.82 -1.52
C TRP A 19 -3.43 -5.44 -2.82
N SER A 20 -4.69 -5.86 -2.84
CA SER A 20 -5.35 -6.38 -4.05
C SER A 20 -5.42 -5.30 -5.13
N LEU A 21 -5.83 -4.08 -4.76
CA LEU A 21 -5.86 -2.93 -5.69
C LEU A 21 -4.48 -2.61 -6.26
N LEU A 22 -3.44 -2.61 -5.42
CA LEU A 22 -2.06 -2.40 -5.86
C LEU A 22 -1.63 -3.47 -6.88
N SER A 23 -1.97 -4.74 -6.64
CA SER A 23 -1.68 -5.83 -7.57
C SER A 23 -2.30 -5.62 -8.95
N ASP A 24 -3.54 -5.10 -9.01
CA ASP A 24 -4.26 -4.88 -10.26
C ASP A 24 -3.73 -3.68 -11.07
N ILE A 25 -3.28 -2.63 -10.37
CA ILE A 25 -2.86 -1.38 -10.99
C ILE A 25 -1.36 -1.35 -11.32
N ALA A 26 -0.51 -2.00 -10.53
CA ALA A 26 0.95 -1.97 -10.71
C ALA A 26 1.41 -2.30 -12.15
N PRO A 27 0.87 -3.32 -12.84
CA PRO A 27 1.28 -3.63 -14.21
C PRO A 27 0.83 -2.59 -15.26
N ARG A 28 -0.03 -1.65 -14.90
CA ARG A 28 -0.52 -0.56 -15.78
C ARG A 28 0.28 0.74 -15.59
N LEU A 29 0.91 0.91 -14.42
CA LEU A 29 1.66 2.12 -14.06
C LEU A 29 3.11 2.09 -14.58
N GLY A 30 3.66 0.89 -14.82
CA GLY A 30 5.09 0.75 -15.08
C GLY A 30 5.92 1.02 -13.80
N PRO A 31 7.24 1.25 -13.92
CA PRO A 31 8.08 1.51 -12.76
C PRO A 31 7.81 2.90 -12.18
N VAL A 32 7.07 2.94 -11.07
CA VAL A 32 6.78 4.16 -10.32
C VAL A 32 7.20 4.02 -8.87
N ALA A 33 7.59 5.13 -8.25
CA ALA A 33 7.84 5.15 -6.81
C ALA A 33 6.53 4.89 -6.05
N LEU A 34 6.62 4.12 -4.97
CA LEU A 34 5.50 3.80 -4.08
C LEU A 34 5.93 4.02 -2.63
N MET A 35 5.00 4.50 -1.82
CA MET A 35 5.20 4.81 -0.41
C MET A 35 4.01 4.28 0.39
N ILE A 36 4.27 3.84 1.62
CA ILE A 36 3.24 3.63 2.64
C ILE A 36 3.16 4.92 3.46
N GLU A 37 1.96 5.47 3.58
CA GLU A 37 1.65 6.64 4.41
C GLU A 37 1.18 6.20 5.80
N ARG A 38 1.63 6.89 6.84
CA ARG A 38 1.36 6.59 8.25
C ARG A 38 1.41 7.89 9.04
N ASP A 39 0.25 8.45 9.33
CA ASP A 39 0.13 9.81 9.89
C ASP A 39 -0.08 9.82 11.41
N ASP A 40 -0.51 8.68 11.97
CA ASP A 40 -0.67 8.46 13.41
C ASP A 40 -0.30 7.00 13.78
N ALA A 41 -0.22 6.69 15.07
CA ALA A 41 0.11 5.37 15.63
C ALA A 41 1.33 4.71 14.96
N ILE A 42 2.35 5.51 14.64
CA ILE A 42 3.51 5.07 13.84
C ILE A 42 4.25 3.93 14.57
N PRO A 43 4.33 2.72 13.98
CA PRO A 43 5.01 1.60 14.61
C PRO A 43 6.54 1.73 14.51
N PRO A 44 7.30 0.92 15.25
CA PRO A 44 8.76 0.86 15.11
C PRO A 44 9.21 0.65 13.66
N LEU A 45 10.33 1.27 13.28
CA LEU A 45 10.87 1.20 11.92
C LEU A 45 10.96 -0.23 11.35
N PRO A 46 11.38 -1.27 12.09
CA PRO A 46 11.40 -2.64 11.55
C PRO A 46 10.04 -3.15 11.07
N GLU A 47 8.95 -2.74 11.71
CA GLU A 47 7.58 -3.13 11.33
C GLU A 47 7.16 -2.40 10.04
N MET A 48 7.43 -1.09 9.95
CA MET A 48 7.22 -0.31 8.71
C MET A 48 8.00 -0.90 7.53
N LEU A 49 9.24 -1.35 7.76
CA LEU A 49 10.05 -1.99 6.72
C LEU A 49 9.48 -3.36 6.31
N ALA A 50 8.98 -4.14 7.26
CA ALA A 50 8.34 -5.42 6.98
C ALA A 50 7.05 -5.25 6.14
N GLU A 51 6.27 -4.21 6.43
CA GLU A 51 5.09 -3.84 5.64
C GLU A 51 5.48 -3.34 4.23
N LEU A 52 6.52 -2.52 4.12
CA LEU A 52 7.07 -2.09 2.83
C LEU A 52 7.54 -3.27 1.96
N ASP A 53 8.08 -4.32 2.59
CA ASP A 53 8.44 -5.55 1.87
C ASP A 53 7.23 -6.29 1.29
N ILE A 54 6.03 -6.14 1.88
CA ILE A 54 4.78 -6.65 1.27
C ILE A 54 4.53 -5.92 -0.04
N ALA A 55 4.60 -4.59 -0.04
CA ALA A 55 4.40 -3.77 -1.24
C ALA A 55 5.38 -4.16 -2.36
N ARG A 56 6.66 -4.32 -2.03
CA ARG A 56 7.70 -4.80 -2.97
C ARG A 56 7.32 -6.14 -3.58
N ARG A 57 6.94 -7.12 -2.76
CA ARG A 57 6.52 -8.45 -3.23
C ARG A 57 5.27 -8.41 -4.10
N VAL A 58 4.30 -7.56 -3.77
CA VAL A 58 3.08 -7.39 -4.59
C VAL A 58 3.47 -6.87 -5.97
N VAL A 59 4.19 -5.75 -6.04
CA VAL A 59 4.61 -5.15 -7.32
C VAL A 59 5.46 -6.11 -8.14
N GLU A 60 6.45 -6.77 -7.54
CA GLU A 60 7.28 -7.75 -8.25
C GLU A 60 6.46 -8.91 -8.85
N ARG A 61 5.52 -9.47 -8.10
CA ARG A 61 4.68 -10.58 -8.57
C ARG A 61 3.76 -10.12 -9.69
N SER A 62 3.10 -8.98 -9.53
CA SER A 62 2.12 -8.49 -10.51
C SER A 62 2.78 -8.06 -11.83
N CYS A 63 3.97 -7.45 -11.77
CA CYS A 63 4.69 -7.01 -12.96
C CYS A 63 5.41 -8.15 -13.70
N ARG A 64 5.78 -9.25 -13.03
CA ARG A 64 6.36 -10.45 -13.69
C ARG A 64 5.36 -11.18 -14.59
N VAL A 65 4.06 -11.11 -14.30
CA VAL A 65 3.01 -11.87 -15.00
C VAL A 65 2.68 -11.34 -16.40
N LYS A 66 3.09 -10.11 -16.75
CA LYS A 66 2.82 -9.50 -18.08
C LYS A 66 3.99 -9.53 -19.07
N ALA A 67 5.08 -10.23 -18.77
CA ALA A 67 6.26 -10.33 -19.66
C ALA A 67 6.14 -11.45 -20.73
N ALA A 68 4.93 -11.82 -21.14
CA ALA A 68 4.66 -12.85 -22.16
C ALA A 68 3.80 -12.30 -23.30
#